data_AF-A0A1V3IL92-F1
#
_entry.id   AF-A0A1V3IL92-F1
#
_cell.length_a   1.000
_cell.length_b   1.000
_cell.length_c   1.000
_cell.angle_alpha   90.00
_cell.angle_beta   90.00
_cell.angle_gamma   90.00
#
_symmetry.space_group_name_H-M   'P 1'
#
loop_
_entity.id
_entity.type
_entity.pdbx_description
1 polymer ?
#
loop_
_entity_poly.entity_id
_entity_poly.type
_entity_poly.pdbx_seq_one_letter_code
_entity_poly.pdbx_strand_id
1 'polypeptide(L)'
;MLKMNELVKLSQTPKSTVLYYVKEGLLPEPLKDKPNFHLYDERCVGLLEFIKYLQTNFNASISQIKQLFSHPDFDWQNPYESLISLINIIMGAENETFSPSELCQEFSISEIELQRMVDEGLLNPREGIFTAKERDILAIVCRCNEAEREMVKTYLQTAKTLAMQEVNLTLSALKDNEQKDEKLKHLFDLLLVLKPYVLNMQTLKIYQTESVK
;
A
#
# COMPACT_ATOMS: atom_id res chain seq x y z
N MET A 1 14.40 21.65 -16.88
CA MET A 1 13.01 21.91 -17.35
C MET A 1 12.76 21.06 -18.59
N LEU A 2 11.60 20.44 -18.72
CA LEU A 2 11.26 19.44 -19.75
C LEU A 2 10.03 19.86 -20.56
N LYS A 3 10.01 19.54 -21.85
CA LYS A 3 8.78 19.59 -22.66
C LYS A 3 7.91 18.37 -22.37
N MET A 4 6.61 18.48 -22.67
CA MET A 4 5.66 17.37 -22.51
C MET A 4 6.17 16.04 -23.11
N ASN A 5 6.69 16.06 -24.34
CA ASN A 5 7.16 14.82 -24.99
C ASN A 5 8.36 14.18 -24.26
N GLU A 6 9.24 15.00 -23.68
CA GLU A 6 10.39 14.52 -22.90
C GLU A 6 9.92 13.95 -21.57
N LEU A 7 8.99 14.65 -20.89
CA LEU A 7 8.39 14.19 -19.64
C LEU A 7 7.68 12.84 -19.82
N VAL A 8 6.87 12.70 -20.87
CA VAL A 8 6.17 11.45 -21.21
C VAL A 8 7.16 10.31 -21.47
N LYS A 9 8.25 10.59 -22.17
CA LYS A 9 9.28 9.59 -22.50
C LYS A 9 10.05 9.13 -21.26
N LEU A 10 10.42 10.05 -20.37
CA LEU A 10 11.17 9.76 -19.15
C LEU A 10 10.31 9.04 -18.11
N SER A 11 9.12 9.57 -17.83
CA SER A 11 8.20 9.01 -16.81
C SER A 11 7.40 7.79 -17.30
N GLN A 12 7.47 7.47 -18.59
CA GLN A 12 6.62 6.47 -19.25
C GLN A 12 5.12 6.66 -18.95
N THR A 13 4.69 7.89 -18.70
CA THR A 13 3.30 8.24 -18.38
C THR A 13 2.65 8.96 -19.57
N PRO A 14 1.49 8.50 -20.07
CA PRO A 14 0.82 9.14 -21.19
C PRO A 14 0.48 10.62 -20.94
N LYS A 15 0.53 11.44 -22.00
CA LYS A 15 0.21 12.88 -21.94
C LYS A 15 -1.15 13.16 -21.28
N SER A 16 -2.18 12.36 -21.59
CA SER A 16 -3.51 12.51 -21.01
C SER A 16 -3.49 12.36 -19.49
N THR A 17 -2.75 11.38 -18.97
CA THR A 17 -2.57 11.13 -17.54
C THR A 17 -1.80 12.25 -16.87
N VAL A 18 -0.72 12.74 -17.49
CA VAL A 18 0.04 13.90 -16.97
C VAL A 18 -0.87 15.12 -16.82
N LEU A 19 -1.65 15.45 -17.86
CA LEU A 19 -2.59 16.57 -17.81
C LEU A 19 -3.70 16.37 -16.77
N TYR A 20 -4.18 15.13 -16.62
CA TYR A 20 -5.14 14.79 -15.57
C TYR A 20 -4.55 15.03 -14.17
N TYR A 21 -3.32 14.61 -13.90
CA TYR A 21 -2.67 14.83 -12.61
C TYR A 21 -2.37 16.30 -12.32
N VAL A 22 -2.01 17.10 -13.34
CA VAL A 22 -1.91 18.56 -13.19
C VAL A 22 -3.27 19.13 -12.81
N LYS A 23 -4.35 18.77 -13.53
CA LYS A 23 -5.71 19.24 -13.24
C LYS A 23 -6.18 18.85 -11.84
N GLU A 24 -5.82 17.65 -11.38
CA GLU A 24 -6.15 17.16 -10.04
C GLU A 24 -5.27 17.78 -8.94
N GLY A 25 -4.25 18.57 -9.29
CA GLY A 25 -3.33 19.19 -8.34
C GLY A 25 -2.26 18.25 -7.78
N LEU A 26 -2.08 17.07 -8.39
CA LEU A 26 -1.04 16.10 -8.03
C LEU A 26 0.34 16.44 -8.60
N LEU A 27 0.37 17.25 -9.66
CA LEU A 27 1.60 17.75 -10.26
C LEU A 27 1.58 19.28 -10.27
N PRO A 28 2.76 19.94 -10.14
CA PRO A 28 2.88 21.37 -10.32
C PRO A 28 2.37 21.82 -11.69
N GLU A 29 1.72 22.99 -11.73
CA GLU A 29 1.32 23.63 -12.98
C GLU A 29 2.56 23.94 -13.83
N PRO A 30 2.55 23.61 -15.14
CA PRO A 30 3.67 23.92 -16.02
C PRO A 30 3.87 25.42 -16.22
N LEU A 31 5.12 25.82 -16.41
CA LEU A 31 5.47 27.16 -16.85
C LEU A 31 5.01 27.36 -18.29
N LYS A 32 4.17 28.37 -18.52
CA LYS A 32 3.67 28.77 -19.82
C LYS A 32 4.57 29.86 -20.41
N ASP A 33 5.56 29.45 -21.19
CA ASP A 33 6.46 30.39 -21.90
C ASP A 33 5.74 31.03 -23.11
N LYS A 34 4.88 30.25 -23.79
CA LYS A 34 4.04 30.67 -24.94
C LYS A 34 2.69 29.95 -24.91
N PRO A 35 1.65 30.41 -25.65
CA PRO A 35 0.28 29.85 -25.58
C PRO A 35 0.17 28.31 -25.74
N ASN A 36 1.13 27.69 -26.44
CA ASN A 36 1.18 26.24 -26.65
C ASN A 36 2.49 25.58 -26.16
N PHE A 37 3.31 26.31 -25.40
CA PHE A 37 4.61 25.83 -24.94
C PHE A 37 4.65 25.75 -23.43
N HIS A 38 4.47 24.53 -22.94
CA HIS A 38 4.43 24.19 -21.52
C HIS A 38 5.74 23.51 -21.14
N LEU A 39 6.42 24.07 -20.14
CA LEU A 39 7.63 23.52 -19.54
C LEU A 39 7.31 22.95 -18.16
N TYR A 40 7.78 21.74 -17.92
CA TYR A 40 7.61 21.01 -16.67
C TYR A 40 8.93 20.96 -15.92
N ASP A 41 8.86 20.99 -14.60
CA ASP A 41 10.02 20.74 -13.76
C ASP A 41 10.52 19.29 -13.95
N GLU A 42 11.83 19.07 -13.86
CA GLU A 42 12.39 17.71 -13.94
C GLU A 42 11.93 16.84 -12.77
N ARG A 43 11.63 17.45 -11.63
CA ARG A 43 11.03 16.78 -10.46
C ARG A 43 9.73 16.07 -10.81
N CYS A 44 8.98 16.54 -11.82
CA CYS A 44 7.75 15.89 -12.27
C CYS A 44 7.96 14.44 -12.72
N VAL A 45 9.16 14.05 -13.16
CA VAL A 45 9.46 12.65 -13.49
C VAL A 45 9.36 11.78 -12.23
N GLY A 46 10.06 12.15 -11.15
CA GLY A 46 10.03 11.44 -9.88
C GLY A 46 8.63 11.45 -9.23
N LEU A 47 7.90 12.56 -9.35
CA LEU A 47 6.49 12.62 -8.89
C LEU A 47 5.62 11.60 -9.61
N LEU A 48 5.73 11.52 -10.93
CA LEU A 48 4.95 10.58 -11.75
C LEU A 48 5.29 9.12 -11.40
N GLU A 49 6.57 8.82 -11.20
CA GLU A 49 7.03 7.51 -10.77
C GLU A 49 6.47 7.14 -9.39
N PHE A 50 6.49 8.08 -8.43
CA PHE A 50 5.97 7.86 -7.09
C PHE A 50 4.44 7.69 -7.08
N ILE A 51 3.69 8.51 -7.81
CA ILE A 51 2.24 8.35 -7.97
C ILE A 51 1.92 6.95 -8.54
N LYS A 52 2.62 6.53 -9.59
CA LYS A 52 2.44 5.21 -10.21
C LYS A 52 2.78 4.08 -9.23
N TYR A 53 3.81 4.27 -8.42
CA TYR A 53 4.21 3.33 -7.37
C TYR A 53 3.11 3.14 -6.33
N LEU A 54 2.54 4.23 -5.82
CA LEU A 54 1.43 4.20 -4.87
C LEU A 54 0.18 3.51 -5.44
N GLN A 55 -0.19 3.84 -6.68
CA GLN A 55 -1.34 3.22 -7.34
C GLN A 55 -1.16 1.72 -7.58
N THR A 56 0.06 1.29 -7.93
CA THR A 56 0.32 -0.11 -8.31
C THR A 56 0.53 -1.01 -7.10
N ASN A 57 1.32 -0.57 -6.11
CA ASN A 57 1.73 -1.42 -5.00
C ASN A 57 0.85 -1.27 -3.76
N PHE A 58 0.15 -0.14 -3.61
CA PHE A 58 -0.77 0.10 -2.50
C PHE A 58 -2.23 0.22 -2.92
N ASN A 59 -2.53 0.08 -4.22
CA ASN A 59 -3.88 0.33 -4.76
C ASN A 59 -4.43 1.72 -4.40
N ALA A 60 -3.54 2.71 -4.22
CA ALA A 60 -3.92 4.02 -3.74
C ALA A 60 -4.82 4.76 -4.74
N SER A 61 -5.92 5.33 -4.26
CA SER A 61 -6.79 6.20 -5.03
C SER A 61 -6.18 7.59 -5.22
N ILE A 62 -6.64 8.31 -6.24
CA ILE A 62 -6.22 9.71 -6.48
C ILE A 62 -6.51 10.60 -5.27
N SER A 63 -7.63 10.38 -4.58
CA SER A 63 -7.98 11.13 -3.37
C SER A 63 -6.98 10.91 -2.23
N GLN A 64 -6.59 9.65 -1.99
CA GLN A 64 -5.59 9.30 -0.98
C GLN A 64 -4.23 9.92 -1.30
N ILE A 65 -3.79 9.87 -2.56
CA ILE A 65 -2.52 10.45 -2.97
C ILE A 65 -2.53 11.97 -2.79
N LYS A 66 -3.66 12.64 -3.11
CA LYS A 66 -3.83 14.09 -2.86
C LYS A 66 -3.74 14.43 -1.37
N GLN A 67 -4.39 13.64 -0.52
CA GLN A 67 -4.32 13.81 0.94
C GLN A 67 -2.89 13.64 1.45
N LEU A 68 -2.17 12.63 0.96
CA LEU A 68 -0.77 12.40 1.31
C LEU A 68 0.10 13.60 0.92
N PHE A 69 -0.03 14.10 -0.31
CA PHE A 69 0.79 15.21 -0.82
C PHE A 69 0.47 16.56 -0.16
N SER A 70 -0.74 16.72 0.35
CA SER A 70 -1.17 17.94 1.04
C SER A 70 -0.81 17.95 2.53
N HIS A 71 -0.29 16.85 3.06
CA HIS A 71 0.04 16.73 4.48
C HIS A 71 1.25 17.61 4.83
N PRO A 72 1.24 18.40 5.92
CA PRO A 72 2.33 19.31 6.27
C PRO A 72 3.69 18.62 6.46
N ASP A 73 3.67 17.37 6.96
CA ASP A 73 4.87 16.58 7.23
C ASP A 73 5.40 15.82 6.00
N PHE A 74 4.76 15.98 4.83
CA PHE A 74 5.20 15.30 3.61
C PHE A 74 6.40 16.02 2.97
N ASP A 75 7.55 15.34 2.93
CA ASP A 75 8.77 15.82 2.29
C ASP A 75 8.95 15.21 0.90
N TRP A 76 9.00 16.08 -0.10
CA TRP A 76 9.23 15.72 -1.50
C TRP A 76 10.64 15.24 -1.80
N GLN A 77 11.62 15.54 -0.95
CA GLN A 77 12.98 15.05 -1.10
C GLN A 77 13.11 13.61 -0.59
N ASN A 78 12.26 13.22 0.37
CA ASN A 78 12.23 11.89 0.97
C ASN A 78 10.78 11.33 1.02
N PRO A 79 10.18 11.05 -0.16
CA PRO A 79 8.77 10.67 -0.26
C PRO A 79 8.46 9.31 0.39
N TYR A 80 9.39 8.35 0.39
CA TYR A 80 9.19 7.03 0.99
C TYR A 80 9.35 7.08 2.51
N GLU A 81 10.21 7.95 3.04
CA GLU A 81 10.26 8.24 4.48
C GLU A 81 8.95 8.88 4.96
N SER A 82 8.48 9.90 4.24
CA SER A 82 7.18 10.53 4.52
C SER A 82 6.04 9.51 4.49
N LEU A 83 6.06 8.62 3.48
CA LEU A 83 5.08 7.55 3.33
C LEU A 83 5.03 6.60 4.53
N ILE A 84 6.16 6.30 5.20
CA ILE A 84 6.13 5.46 6.41
C ILE A 84 5.33 6.11 7.52
N SER A 85 5.58 7.40 7.78
CA SER A 85 4.88 8.13 8.84
C SER A 85 3.39 8.36 8.51
N LEU A 86 3.06 8.45 7.22
CA LEU A 86 1.73 8.76 6.71
C LEU A 86 1.03 7.56 6.06
N ILE A 87 1.53 6.35 6.32
CA ILE A 87 1.11 5.12 5.62
C ILE A 87 -0.39 4.87 5.77
N ASN A 88 -0.97 5.31 6.89
CA ASN A 88 -2.38 5.18 7.17
C ASN A 88 -3.26 5.91 6.14
N ILE A 89 -2.82 7.05 5.61
CA ILE A 89 -3.57 7.79 4.57
C ILE A 89 -3.76 6.92 3.33
N ILE A 90 -2.71 6.18 2.94
CA ILE A 90 -2.72 5.30 1.77
C ILE A 90 -3.43 3.98 2.06
N MET A 91 -3.19 3.40 3.25
CA MET A 91 -3.65 2.05 3.58
C MET A 91 -5.11 1.95 4.04
N GLY A 92 -5.83 3.07 4.22
CA GLY A 92 -7.19 2.98 4.78
C GLY A 92 -8.05 4.21 4.65
N ALA A 93 -7.88 5.00 3.60
CA ALA A 93 -8.97 5.85 3.13
C ALA A 93 -9.86 5.04 2.19
N GLU A 94 -10.50 4.00 2.72
CA GLU A 94 -11.69 3.47 2.07
C GLU A 94 -12.87 4.35 2.51
N ASN A 95 -13.72 4.74 1.58
CA ASN A 95 -14.84 5.65 1.88
C ASN A 95 -15.89 5.01 2.80
N GLU A 96 -15.83 3.68 2.96
CA GLU A 96 -16.74 2.89 3.78
C GLU A 96 -16.04 2.47 5.06
N THR A 97 -16.66 2.86 6.19
CA THR A 97 -16.23 2.49 7.53
C THR A 97 -17.36 1.76 8.22
N PHE A 98 -17.00 0.80 9.08
CA PHE A 98 -17.93 -0.06 9.78
C PHE A 98 -17.63 -0.04 11.27
N SER A 99 -18.69 0.02 12.06
CA SER A 99 -18.62 -0.15 13.52
C SER A 99 -18.56 -1.64 13.89
N PRO A 100 -18.05 -1.99 15.09
CA PRO A 100 -18.03 -3.37 15.57
C PRO A 100 -19.42 -4.01 15.55
N SER A 101 -20.45 -3.29 15.99
CA SER A 101 -21.82 -3.79 16.08
C SER A 101 -22.43 -4.07 14.71
N GLU A 102 -22.14 -3.25 13.70
CA GLU A 102 -22.58 -3.49 12.31
C GLU A 102 -21.98 -4.77 11.74
N LEU A 103 -20.68 -4.99 11.92
CA LEU A 103 -20.02 -6.23 11.47
C LEU A 103 -20.52 -7.45 12.24
N CYS A 104 -20.71 -7.33 13.55
CA CYS A 104 -21.28 -8.40 14.37
C CYS A 104 -22.68 -8.81 13.88
N GLN A 105 -23.52 -7.82 13.56
CA GLN A 105 -24.85 -8.06 13.04
C GLN A 105 -24.82 -8.67 11.62
N GLU A 106 -23.97 -8.14 10.74
CA GLU A 106 -23.86 -8.61 9.35
C GLU A 106 -23.39 -10.05 9.27
N PHE A 107 -22.33 -10.40 10.00
CA PHE A 107 -21.72 -11.73 9.96
C PHE A 107 -22.25 -12.69 11.02
N SER A 108 -23.22 -12.24 11.83
CA SER A 108 -23.81 -13.03 12.94
C SER A 108 -22.75 -13.57 13.91
N ILE A 109 -21.75 -12.76 14.23
CA ILE A 109 -20.67 -13.08 15.17
C ILE A 109 -20.81 -12.28 16.47
N SER A 110 -20.27 -12.80 17.56
CA SER A 110 -20.24 -12.09 18.83
C SER A 110 -19.15 -11.01 18.86
N GLU A 111 -19.34 -9.95 19.64
CA GLU A 111 -18.30 -8.93 19.87
C GLU A 111 -17.02 -9.54 20.48
N ILE A 112 -17.16 -10.60 21.28
CA ILE A 112 -16.02 -11.33 21.86
C ILE A 112 -15.19 -12.01 20.77
N GLU A 113 -15.86 -12.62 19.78
CA GLU A 113 -15.18 -13.27 18.66
C GLU A 113 -14.49 -12.25 17.75
N LEU A 114 -15.15 -11.12 17.48
CA LEU A 114 -14.56 -10.02 16.73
C LEU A 114 -13.33 -9.45 17.45
N GLN A 115 -13.42 -9.19 18.76
CA GLN A 115 -12.31 -8.68 19.55
C GLN A 115 -11.15 -9.67 19.58
N ARG A 116 -11.43 -10.98 19.68
CA ARG A 116 -10.41 -12.01 19.61
C ARG A 116 -9.64 -11.98 18.29
N MET A 117 -10.33 -11.78 17.16
CA MET A 117 -9.67 -11.65 15.85
C MET A 117 -8.76 -10.42 15.77
N VAL A 118 -9.14 -9.32 16.44
CA VAL A 118 -8.30 -8.14 16.57
C VAL A 118 -7.07 -8.42 17.44
N ASP A 119 -7.26 -9.07 18.60
CA ASP A 119 -6.18 -9.39 19.53
C ASP A 119 -5.16 -10.38 18.93
N GLU A 120 -5.63 -11.33 18.11
CA GLU A 120 -4.79 -12.27 17.37
C GLU A 120 -4.08 -11.62 16.16
N GLY A 121 -4.43 -10.38 15.81
CA GLY A 121 -3.83 -9.61 14.71
C GLY A 121 -4.39 -9.94 13.32
N LEU A 122 -5.51 -10.67 13.25
CA LEU A 122 -6.19 -11.01 12.00
C LEU A 122 -6.89 -9.79 11.39
N LEU A 123 -7.46 -8.95 12.23
CA LEU A 123 -8.07 -7.67 11.87
C LEU A 123 -7.32 -6.55 12.57
N ASN A 124 -7.09 -5.43 11.88
CA ASN A 124 -6.35 -4.30 12.42
C ASN A 124 -7.17 -3.00 12.29
N PRO A 125 -8.30 -2.88 13.02
CA PRO A 125 -9.11 -1.68 13.00
C PRO A 125 -8.33 -0.48 13.52
N ARG A 126 -8.63 0.70 13.00
CA ARG A 126 -7.97 1.96 13.39
C ARG A 126 -8.84 2.69 14.37
N GLU A 127 -8.37 2.83 15.60
CA GLU A 127 -9.16 3.44 16.69
C GLU A 127 -10.54 2.79 16.87
N GLY A 128 -10.65 1.49 16.59
CA GLY A 128 -11.91 0.73 16.66
C GLY A 128 -12.80 0.82 15.41
N ILE A 129 -12.38 1.54 14.37
CA ILE A 129 -13.08 1.66 13.10
C ILE A 129 -12.54 0.62 12.11
N PHE A 130 -13.43 -0.16 11.51
CA PHE A 130 -13.11 -1.15 10.48
C PHE A 130 -13.34 -0.58 9.08
N THR A 131 -12.54 -1.00 8.11
CA THR A 131 -12.68 -0.63 6.69
C THR A 131 -13.33 -1.75 5.89
N ALA A 132 -13.64 -1.52 4.61
CA ALA A 132 -14.19 -2.55 3.74
C ALA A 132 -13.20 -3.72 3.58
N LYS A 133 -11.90 -3.47 3.65
CA LYS A 133 -10.89 -4.53 3.67
C LYS A 133 -11.04 -5.46 4.87
N GLU A 134 -11.16 -4.94 6.10
CA GLU A 134 -11.40 -5.81 7.26
C GLU A 134 -12.72 -6.57 7.14
N ARG A 135 -13.77 -5.94 6.59
CA ARG A 135 -15.05 -6.59 6.29
C ARG A 135 -14.90 -7.74 5.29
N ASP A 136 -14.12 -7.57 4.22
CA ASP A 136 -13.86 -8.61 3.23
C ASP A 136 -13.07 -9.78 3.82
N ILE A 137 -12.05 -9.49 4.65
CA ILE A 137 -11.31 -10.53 5.37
C ILE A 137 -12.24 -11.29 6.33
N LEU A 138 -13.09 -10.57 7.06
CA LEU A 138 -14.08 -11.18 7.96
C LEU A 138 -15.05 -12.07 7.18
N ALA A 139 -15.53 -11.64 6.02
CA ALA A 139 -16.40 -12.43 5.15
C ALA A 139 -15.75 -13.74 4.70
N ILE A 140 -14.44 -13.75 4.44
CA ILE A 140 -13.67 -14.96 4.10
C ILE A 140 -13.57 -15.87 5.34
N VAL A 141 -13.15 -15.32 6.47
CA VAL A 141 -12.91 -16.07 7.72
C VAL A 141 -14.20 -16.72 8.24
N CYS A 142 -15.34 -16.02 8.17
CA CYS A 142 -16.64 -16.55 8.57
C CYS A 142 -17.08 -17.75 7.72
N ARG A 143 -16.60 -17.87 6.47
CA ARG A 143 -16.90 -19.00 5.57
C ARG A 143 -15.95 -20.19 5.77
N CYS A 144 -14.86 -20.02 6.50
CA CYS A 144 -13.87 -21.09 6.69
C CYS A 144 -14.41 -22.25 7.54
N ASN A 145 -14.18 -23.46 7.05
CA ASN A 145 -14.36 -24.69 7.83
C ASN A 145 -13.26 -24.87 8.89
N GLU A 146 -13.35 -25.92 9.71
CA GLU A 146 -12.40 -26.17 10.81
C GLU A 146 -10.94 -26.29 10.33
N ALA A 147 -10.69 -27.04 9.24
CA ALA A 147 -9.35 -27.22 8.70
C ALA A 147 -8.78 -25.90 8.14
N GLU A 148 -9.61 -25.11 7.47
CA GLU A 148 -9.23 -23.79 6.95
C GLU A 148 -8.93 -22.80 8.09
N ARG A 149 -9.69 -22.84 9.19
CA ARG A 149 -9.42 -22.02 10.39
C ARG A 149 -8.08 -22.36 11.04
N GLU A 150 -7.73 -23.64 11.14
CA GLU A 150 -6.39 -24.05 11.61
C GLU A 150 -5.27 -23.58 10.68
N MET A 151 -5.52 -23.56 9.36
CA MET A 151 -4.59 -22.97 8.41
C MET A 151 -4.41 -21.46 8.62
N VAL A 152 -5.51 -20.72 8.83
CA VAL A 152 -5.46 -19.28 9.12
C VAL A 152 -4.65 -18.99 10.40
N LYS A 153 -4.85 -19.78 11.47
CA LYS A 153 -4.04 -19.67 12.69
C LYS A 153 -2.55 -19.89 12.41
N THR A 154 -2.22 -20.89 11.59
CA THR A 154 -0.84 -21.16 11.18
C THR A 154 -0.24 -20.00 10.40
N TYR A 155 -1.02 -19.38 9.49
CA TYR A 155 -0.61 -18.16 8.79
C TYR A 155 -0.32 -17.02 9.76
N LEU A 156 -1.19 -16.77 10.74
CA LEU A 156 -1.00 -15.71 11.73
C LEU A 156 0.29 -15.91 12.56
N GLN A 157 0.51 -17.12 13.06
CA GLN A 157 1.70 -17.44 13.85
C GLN A 157 3.00 -17.30 13.03
N THR A 158 2.98 -17.78 11.80
CA THR A 158 4.12 -17.69 10.88
C THR A 158 4.37 -16.23 10.49
N ALA A 159 3.31 -15.47 10.18
CA ALA A 159 3.40 -14.06 9.84
C ALA A 159 4.00 -13.24 10.98
N LYS A 160 3.61 -13.50 12.23
CA LYS A 160 4.17 -12.83 13.42
C LYS A 160 5.68 -13.10 13.56
N THR A 161 6.07 -14.36 13.39
CA THR A 161 7.49 -14.76 13.46
C THR A 161 8.31 -14.09 12.35
N LEU A 162 7.79 -14.10 11.12
CA LEU A 162 8.43 -13.49 9.96
C LEU A 162 8.53 -11.95 10.13
N ALA A 163 7.46 -11.30 10.58
CA ALA A 163 7.43 -9.85 10.80
C ALA A 163 8.50 -9.41 11.82
N MET A 164 8.71 -10.18 12.90
CA MET A 164 9.78 -9.90 13.85
C MET A 164 11.17 -9.93 13.20
N GLN A 165 11.41 -10.89 12.28
CA GLN A 165 12.67 -10.98 11.55
C GLN A 165 12.84 -9.82 10.56
N GLU A 166 11.78 -9.48 9.82
CA GLU A 166 11.73 -8.36 8.87
C GLU A 166 12.07 -7.03 9.57
N VAL A 167 11.42 -6.75 10.70
CA VAL A 167 11.65 -5.51 11.47
C VAL A 167 13.07 -5.44 12.01
N ASN A 168 13.62 -6.53 12.54
CA ASN A 168 14.99 -6.55 13.07
C ASN A 168 16.03 -6.26 11.97
N LEU A 169 15.88 -6.88 10.80
CA LEU A 169 16.73 -6.62 9.63
C LEU A 169 16.59 -5.17 9.15
N THR A 170 15.36 -4.67 9.09
CA THR A 170 15.07 -3.30 8.64
C THR A 170 15.67 -2.24 9.58
N LEU A 171 15.45 -2.38 10.89
CA LEU A 171 15.94 -1.43 11.90
C LEU A 171 17.47 -1.40 11.99
N SER A 172 18.14 -2.50 11.65
CA SER A 172 19.61 -2.54 11.58
C SER A 172 20.15 -1.90 10.30
N ALA A 173 19.47 -2.09 9.17
CA ALA A 173 19.86 -1.50 7.88
C ALA A 173 19.59 0.02 7.77
N LEU A 174 18.60 0.55 8.51
CA LEU A 174 18.23 1.98 8.48
C LEU A 174 19.09 2.88 9.38
N LYS A 175 20.09 2.34 10.08
CA LYS A 175 21.00 3.13 10.93
C LYS A 175 22.06 3.93 10.14
N ASP A 176 22.32 3.58 8.88
CA ASP A 176 23.24 4.32 8.00
C ASP A 176 22.47 5.34 7.14
N ASN A 177 22.83 6.62 7.29
CA ASN A 177 22.04 7.78 6.88
C ASN A 177 22.11 8.12 5.37
N GLU A 178 23.14 7.64 4.66
CA GLU A 178 23.22 7.83 3.21
C GLU A 178 22.19 6.91 2.50
N GLN A 179 21.37 7.50 1.62
CA GLN A 179 20.35 6.83 0.79
C GLN A 179 19.19 6.16 1.56
N LYS A 180 18.80 6.72 2.71
CA LYS A 180 17.69 6.20 3.52
C LYS A 180 16.39 6.01 2.72
N ASP A 181 15.99 6.99 1.91
CA ASP A 181 14.74 6.95 1.15
C ASP A 181 14.74 5.84 0.08
N GLU A 182 15.85 5.63 -0.64
CA GLU A 182 16.00 4.52 -1.59
C GLU A 182 15.94 3.15 -0.90
N LYS A 183 16.56 3.02 0.28
CA LYS A 183 16.47 1.79 1.10
C LYS A 183 15.04 1.53 1.55
N LEU A 184 14.28 2.58 1.89
CA LEU A 184 12.87 2.46 2.26
C LEU A 184 12.00 2.04 1.08
N LYS A 185 12.23 2.60 -0.11
CA LYS A 185 11.60 2.10 -1.34
C LYS A 185 11.89 0.60 -1.54
N HIS A 186 13.15 0.20 -1.41
CA HIS A 186 13.52 -1.21 -1.57
C HIS A 186 12.84 -2.11 -0.53
N LEU A 187 12.71 -1.65 0.71
CA LEU A 187 11.95 -2.34 1.74
C LEU A 187 10.48 -2.54 1.33
N PHE A 188 9.82 -1.50 0.82
CA PHE A 188 8.45 -1.64 0.31
C PHE A 188 8.36 -2.65 -0.84
N ASP A 189 9.34 -2.67 -1.75
CA ASP A 189 9.42 -3.66 -2.84
C ASP A 189 9.52 -5.10 -2.28
N LEU A 190 10.29 -5.31 -1.21
CA LEU A 190 10.38 -6.61 -0.53
C LEU A 190 9.03 -7.02 0.09
N LEU A 191 8.37 -6.09 0.78
CA LEU A 191 7.13 -6.37 1.53
C LEU A 191 5.90 -6.55 0.64
N LEU A 192 5.76 -5.72 -0.41
CA LEU A 192 4.56 -5.66 -1.24
C LEU A 192 4.66 -6.53 -2.50
N VAL A 193 5.86 -6.80 -2.99
CA VAL A 193 6.06 -7.52 -4.26
C VAL A 193 6.73 -8.87 -4.02
N LEU A 194 7.91 -8.89 -3.40
CA LEU A 194 8.69 -10.13 -3.26
C LEU A 194 8.02 -11.14 -2.32
N LYS A 195 7.57 -10.68 -1.15
CA LYS A 195 6.97 -11.54 -0.13
C LYS A 195 5.72 -12.28 -0.65
N PRO A 196 4.71 -11.62 -1.24
CA PRO A 196 3.57 -12.33 -1.83
C PRO A 196 4.00 -13.31 -2.93
N TYR A 197 4.95 -12.92 -3.79
CA TYR A 197 5.44 -13.78 -4.86
C TYR A 197 6.08 -15.07 -4.32
N VAL A 198 6.99 -14.96 -3.35
CA VAL A 198 7.68 -16.12 -2.77
C VAL A 198 6.68 -17.06 -2.08
N LEU A 199 5.78 -16.52 -1.26
CA LEU A 199 4.78 -17.32 -0.55
C LEU A 199 3.86 -18.07 -1.53
N ASN A 200 3.32 -17.37 -2.53
CA ASN A 200 2.43 -17.97 -3.52
C ASN A 200 3.14 -19.03 -4.37
N MET A 201 4.39 -18.78 -4.77
CA MET A 201 5.15 -19.73 -5.59
C MET A 201 5.53 -21.00 -4.82
N GLN A 202 5.81 -20.92 -3.52
CA GLN A 202 6.06 -22.13 -2.72
C GLN A 202 4.80 -22.99 -2.64
N THR A 203 3.64 -22.37 -2.41
CA THR A 203 2.35 -23.08 -2.43
C THR A 203 2.11 -23.75 -3.78
N LEU A 204 2.31 -23.04 -4.90
CA LEU A 204 2.11 -23.58 -6.24
C LEU A 204 3.02 -24.79 -6.54
N LYS A 205 4.29 -24.74 -6.13
CA LYS A 205 5.24 -25.85 -6.32
C LYS A 205 4.82 -27.11 -5.58
N ILE A 206 4.29 -26.97 -4.36
CA ILE A 206 3.79 -28.11 -3.58
C ILE A 206 2.58 -28.73 -4.30
N TYR A 207 1.63 -27.92 -4.76
CA TYR A 207 0.49 -28.41 -5.54
C TYR A 207 0.91 -29.18 -6.79
N GLN A 208 1.89 -28.66 -7.53
CA GLN A 208 2.42 -29.33 -8.72
C GLN A 208 3.03 -30.69 -8.36
N THR A 209 3.77 -30.78 -7.26
CA THR A 209 4.41 -32.03 -6.81
C THR A 209 3.39 -33.08 -6.38
N GLU A 210 2.31 -32.67 -5.71
CA GLU A 210 1.24 -33.59 -5.29
C GLU A 210 0.34 -34.00 -6.45
N SER A 211 0.16 -33.16 -7.48
CA SER A 211 -0.65 -33.50 -8.67
C SER A 211 -0.01 -34.52 -9.62
N VAL A 212 1.30 -34.77 -9.47
CA VAL A 212 2.07 -35.72 -10.30
C VAL A 212 2.24 -37.08 -9.59
N LYS A 213 1.80 -37.21 -8.33
CA LYS A 213 1.71 -38.46 -7.58
C LYS A 213 0.36 -39.12 -7.79
#